data_AF-A0A7Z8R499-F1
#
_entry.id   AF-A0A7Z8R499-F1
#
_cell.length_a   1.000
_cell.length_b   1.000
_cell.length_c   1.000
_cell.angle_alpha   90.00
_cell.angle_beta   90.00
_cell.angle_gamma   90.00
#
_symmetry.space_group_name_H-M   'P 1'
#
loop_
_entity.id
_entity.type
_entity.pdbx_description
1 polymer ?
#
loop_
_entity_poly.entity_id
_entity_poly.type
_entity_poly.pdbx_seq_one_letter_code
_entity_poly.pdbx_strand_id
1 'polypeptide(L)' 'MRNLLVVMMLVLVSACQNTSKRPSDLIDCPEIRPQVCTMIYAPVCAMETSGQFTSYSSDCTACSHEEVIGYQPGVCAQEK' A
#
# COMPACT_ATOMS: atom_id res chain seq x y z
N MET A 1 33.46 15.11 -28.77
CA MET A 1 32.58 14.17 -29.51
C MET A 1 32.50 12.80 -28.84
N ARG A 2 33.62 12.06 -28.68
CA ARG A 2 33.63 10.72 -28.07
C ARG A 2 33.18 10.68 -26.60
N ASN A 3 33.60 11.67 -25.80
CA ASN A 3 33.17 11.77 -24.40
C ASN A 3 31.70 12.22 -24.25
N LEU A 4 31.14 12.92 -25.25
CA LEU A 4 29.74 13.39 -25.22
C LEU A 4 28.76 12.22 -25.40
N LEU A 5 29.12 11.25 -26.25
CA LEU A 5 28.36 10.02 -26.48
C LEU A 5 28.30 9.13 -25.23
N VAL A 6 29.37 9.09 -24.43
CA VAL A 6 29.43 8.28 -23.20
C VAL A 6 28.53 8.86 -22.10
N VAL A 7 28.47 10.20 -21.97
CA VAL A 7 27.60 10.87 -21.00
C VAL A 7 26.11 10.68 -21.34
N MET A 8 25.76 10.72 -22.63
CA MET A 8 24.38 10.49 -23.09
C MET A 8 23.87 9.06 -22.80
N MET A 9 24.75 8.06 -22.88
CA MET A 9 24.43 6.66 -22.54
C MET A 9 24.19 6.45 -21.04
N LEU A 10 24.88 7.18 -20.17
CA LEU A 10 24.76 7.04 -18.71
C LEU A 10 23.42 7.59 -18.16
N VAL A 11 22.82 8.57 -18.82
CA VAL A 11 21.55 9.20 -18.38
C VAL A 11 20.36 8.24 -18.51
N LEU A 12 20.40 7.30 -19.47
CA LEU A 12 19.29 6.40 -19.78
C LEU A 12 19.09 5.27 -18.75
N VAL A 13 20.05 5.01 -17.86
CA VAL A 13 20.01 3.86 -16.94
C VAL A 13 19.30 4.16 -15.61
N SER A 14 18.91 5.41 -15.34
CA SER A 14 18.30 5.80 -14.04
C SER A 14 16.78 5.57 -13.92
N ALA A 15 16.11 5.05 -14.95
CA ALA A 15 14.64 5.07 -15.03
C ALA A 15 13.89 3.98 -14.24
N CYS A 16 14.58 3.08 -13.52
CA CYS A 16 13.93 1.95 -12.83
C CYS A 16 14.16 1.98 -11.32
N GLN A 17 13.47 2.86 -10.58
CA GLN A 17 13.38 2.72 -9.12
C GLN A 17 12.02 3.20 -8.59
N ASN A 18 10.99 2.36 -8.65
CA ASN A 18 9.93 2.37 -7.62
C ASN A 18 9.05 1.10 -7.68
N THR A 19 9.59 -0.06 -7.31
CA THR A 19 8.77 -1.24 -7.03
C THR A 19 8.37 -1.22 -5.55
N SER A 20 7.21 -0.60 -5.26
CA SER A 20 6.57 -0.72 -3.94
C SER A 20 6.29 -2.21 -3.70
N LYS A 21 7.09 -2.84 -2.84
CA LYS A 21 6.88 -4.23 -2.44
C LYS A 21 5.64 -4.27 -1.54
N ARG A 22 4.49 -4.60 -2.13
CA ARG A 22 3.33 -5.04 -1.36
C ARG A 22 3.72 -6.26 -0.51
N PRO A 23 3.51 -6.25 0.82
CA PRO A 23 3.71 -7.44 1.63
C PRO A 23 2.80 -8.57 1.14
N SER A 24 3.34 -9.78 1.05
CA SER A 24 2.62 -10.97 0.59
C SER A 24 1.50 -11.42 1.52
N ASP A 25 1.49 -10.92 2.75
CA ASP A 25 0.70 -11.49 3.84
C ASP A 25 -0.58 -10.68 4.13
N LEU A 26 -0.93 -9.74 3.25
CA LEU A 26 -2.14 -8.95 3.36
C LEU A 26 -3.36 -9.70 2.83
N ILE A 27 -4.43 -9.68 3.58
CA ILE A 27 -5.76 -10.09 3.15
C ILE A 27 -6.29 -9.01 2.21
N ASP A 28 -6.64 -9.39 0.99
CA ASP A 28 -7.21 -8.46 0.00
C ASP A 28 -8.59 -7.97 0.44
N CYS A 29 -8.85 -6.69 0.18
CA CYS A 29 -10.22 -6.20 0.27
C CYS A 29 -11.07 -6.79 -0.86
N PRO A 30 -12.36 -7.07 -0.60
CA PRO A 30 -13.25 -7.56 -1.65
C PRO A 30 -13.37 -6.53 -2.78
N GLU A 31 -13.53 -7.02 -4.01
CA GLU A 31 -13.74 -6.17 -5.19
C GLU A 31 -14.97 -5.25 -4.99
N ILE A 32 -16.05 -5.80 -4.44
CA ILE A 32 -17.23 -5.02 -4.05
C ILE A 32 -17.03 -4.45 -2.64
N ARG A 33 -16.95 -3.12 -2.57
CA ARG A 33 -16.66 -2.38 -1.35
C ARG A 33 -17.89 -2.25 -0.45
N PRO A 34 -17.80 -2.59 0.85
CA PRO A 34 -18.89 -2.39 1.79
C PRO A 34 -19.20 -0.90 1.93
N GLN A 35 -20.49 -0.55 1.84
CA GLN A 35 -20.98 0.83 2.01
C GLN A 35 -21.48 1.11 3.42
N VAL A 36 -21.76 0.04 4.18
CA VAL A 36 -22.28 0.10 5.54
C VAL A 36 -21.52 -0.91 6.37
N CYS A 37 -20.96 -0.45 7.49
CA CYS A 37 -20.27 -1.28 8.46
C CYS A 37 -21.02 -1.29 9.79
N THR A 38 -20.98 -2.43 10.46
CA THR A 38 -21.45 -2.56 11.83
C THR A 38 -20.45 -1.90 12.79
N MET A 39 -20.88 -1.61 14.02
CA MET A 39 -20.03 -1.04 15.08
C MET A 39 -19.10 -2.08 15.73
N ILE A 40 -18.54 -3.00 14.94
CA ILE A 40 -17.58 -4.00 15.42
C ILE A 40 -16.22 -3.33 15.60
N TYR A 41 -15.60 -3.61 16.74
CA TYR A 41 -14.23 -3.19 17.02
C TYR A 41 -13.31 -4.43 17.00
N ALA A 42 -12.65 -4.64 15.87
CA ALA A 42 -11.70 -5.72 15.60
C ALA A 42 -10.57 -5.15 14.73
N PRO A 43 -9.64 -4.38 15.32
CA PRO A 43 -8.78 -3.47 14.56
C PRO A 43 -7.87 -4.21 13.58
N VAL A 44 -7.57 -3.52 12.47
CA VAL A 44 -6.70 -4.01 11.40
C VAL A 44 -5.71 -2.94 10.99
N CYS A 45 -4.59 -3.38 10.43
CA CYS A 45 -3.57 -2.52 9.83
C CYS A 45 -3.69 -2.67 8.31
N ALA A 46 -4.18 -1.63 7.66
CA ALA A 46 -4.53 -1.65 6.25
C ALA A 46 -3.49 -0.90 5.42
N MET A 47 -3.17 -1.43 4.24
CA MET A 47 -2.26 -0.82 3.28
C MET A 47 -3.05 -0.08 2.20
N GLU A 48 -2.69 1.16 1.98
CA GLU A 48 -3.26 2.00 0.93
C GLU A 48 -2.51 1.81 -0.40
N THR A 49 -3.12 2.25 -1.50
CA THR A 49 -2.49 2.32 -2.83
C THR A 49 -1.20 3.16 -2.83
N SER A 50 -1.08 4.11 -1.90
CA SER A 50 0.13 4.92 -1.66
C SER A 50 1.29 4.12 -1.04
N GLY A 51 1.00 2.94 -0.49
CA GLY A 51 1.93 2.13 0.31
C GLY A 51 1.95 2.50 1.80
N GLN A 52 1.17 3.50 2.23
CA GLN A 52 1.03 3.85 3.65
C GLN A 52 0.21 2.77 4.40
N PHE A 53 0.59 2.52 5.65
CA PHE A 53 -0.16 1.69 6.57
C PHE A 53 -0.93 2.53 7.57
N THR A 54 -2.23 2.26 7.71
CA THR A 54 -3.16 2.99 8.58
C THR A 54 -3.97 2.00 9.40
N SER A 55 -4.17 2.30 10.70
CA SER A 55 -5.00 1.45 11.57
C SER A 55 -6.48 1.82 11.42
N TYR A 56 -7.33 0.83 11.24
CA TYR A 56 -8.78 0.97 11.15
C TYR A 56 -9.47 0.17 12.26
N SER A 57 -10.71 0.56 12.61
CA SER A 57 -11.51 -0.07 13.66
C SER A 57 -11.93 -1.52 13.34
N SER A 58 -12.06 -1.85 12.06
CA SER A 58 -12.38 -3.19 11.57
C SER A 58 -11.94 -3.35 10.12
N ASP A 59 -11.88 -4.59 9.66
CA ASP A 59 -11.74 -4.98 8.25
C ASP A 59 -12.81 -4.34 7.36
N CYS A 60 -14.07 -4.32 7.80
CA CYS A 60 -15.15 -3.66 7.06
C CYS A 60 -14.86 -2.17 6.89
N THR A 61 -14.49 -1.49 7.99
CA THR A 61 -14.20 -0.05 7.96
C THR A 61 -12.99 0.22 7.08
N ALA A 62 -11.94 -0.60 7.15
CA ALA A 62 -10.79 -0.48 6.26
C ALA A 62 -11.19 -0.63 4.78
N CYS A 63 -11.91 -1.70 4.45
CA CYS A 63 -12.26 -2.00 3.08
C CYS A 63 -13.40 -1.15 2.51
N SER A 64 -14.09 -0.31 3.30
CA SER A 64 -15.02 0.69 2.76
C SER A 64 -14.31 1.88 2.10
N HIS A 65 -13.02 2.07 2.39
CA HIS A 65 -12.17 3.05 1.72
C HIS A 65 -11.64 2.47 0.40
N GLU A 66 -11.81 3.19 -0.71
CA GLU A 66 -11.38 2.73 -2.05
C GLU A 66 -9.85 2.66 -2.16
N GLU A 67 -9.16 3.54 -1.46
CA GLU A 67 -7.71 3.64 -1.42
C GLU A 67 -7.04 2.45 -0.72
N VAL A 68 -7.77 1.67 0.08
CA VAL A 68 -7.24 0.51 0.80
C VAL A 68 -7.22 -0.72 -0.09
N ILE A 69 -6.06 -1.34 -0.27
CA ILE A 69 -5.89 -2.53 -1.14
C ILE A 69 -5.77 -3.85 -0.39
N GLY A 70 -5.56 -3.81 0.93
CA GLY A 70 -5.57 -5.00 1.77
C GLY A 70 -5.23 -4.67 3.22
N TYR A 71 -5.34 -5.65 4.10
CA TYR A 71 -5.12 -5.47 5.54
C TYR A 71 -4.53 -6.71 6.20
N GLN A 72 -4.01 -6.53 7.41
CA GLN A 72 -3.66 -7.61 8.33
C GLN A 72 -4.36 -7.40 9.70
N PRO A 73 -4.65 -8.46 10.45
CA PRO A 73 -5.22 -8.35 11.79
C PRO A 73 -4.34 -7.57 12.77
N GLY A 74 -4.97 -6.79 13.66
CA GLY A 74 -4.29 -5.99 14.68
C GLY A 74 -3.97 -4.56 14.22
N VAL A 75 -3.66 -3.68 15.15
CA VAL A 75 -3.24 -2.31 14.84
C VAL A 75 -1.85 -2.29 14.17
N CYS A 76 -1.56 -1.25 13.40
CA CYS A 76 -0.23 -1.06 12.86
C CYS A 76 0.79 -0.91 14.00
N ALA A 77 1.94 -1.58 13.85
CA ALA A 77 3.05 -1.40 14.77
C ALA A 77 3.34 0.09 14.85
N GLN A 78 3.17 0.67 16.03
CA GLN A 78 3.65 2.01 16.29
C GLN A 78 5.17 1.89 16.26
N GLU A 79 5.83 2.52 15.29
CA GLU A 79 7.28 2.73 15.41
C GLU A 79 7.48 3.51 16.71
N LYS A 80 8.05 2.83 17.70
CA LYS A 80 8.37 3.40 19.00
C LYS A 80 9.76 3.97 18.98
#